data_AF-A0A936NCI3-F1
#
_entry.id   AF-A0A936NCI3-F1
#
_cell.length_a   1.000
_cell.length_b   1.000
_cell.length_c   1.000
_cell.angle_alpha   90.00
_cell.angle_beta   90.00
_cell.angle_gamma   90.00
#
_symmetry.space_group_name_H-M   'P 1'
#
loop_
_entity.id
_entity.type
_entity.pdbx_description
1 polymer ?
#
loop_
_entity_poly.entity_id
_entity_poly.type
_entity_poly.pdbx_seq_one_letter_code
_entity_poly.pdbx_strand_id
1 'polypeptide(L)'
;MIEMLISGQVDPEVLAELAKGRMRPKIPALVEALEGRWGRQHSVVAKAIIAHIDFLDTTIDELSDEIVEATRPFDELVRLWSTIPGVSTRTAEMMVAEIGADMGRFPSAKHLAAWAGLAPASHESAGKRRPAGTRQGSQHLQGAPLWKPPVRREPKGRSFPSATSGSLGGEDRTKPLSRSLTACWSPPTTWPSPGRSTATWAPATTTTAKTPKPK
;
A
#
# COMPACT_ATOMS: atom_id res chain seq x y z
N MET A 1 -24.01 14.47 8.78
CA MET A 1 -23.53 15.88 8.80
C MET A 1 -23.16 16.35 7.40
N ILE A 2 -22.14 15.78 6.74
CA ILE A 2 -21.70 16.25 5.41
C ILE A 2 -22.80 16.16 4.35
N GLU A 3 -23.60 15.09 4.35
CA GLU A 3 -24.78 14.98 3.47
C GLU A 3 -25.78 16.13 3.66
N MET A 4 -26.01 16.55 4.92
CA MET A 4 -26.90 17.68 5.24
C MET A 4 -26.32 19.03 4.78
N LEU A 5 -25.00 19.19 4.89
CA LEU A 5 -24.30 20.35 4.32
C LEU A 5 -24.43 20.40 2.80
N ILE A 6 -24.39 19.25 2.13
CA ILE A 6 -24.59 19.15 0.68
C ILE A 6 -26.05 19.44 0.30
N SER A 7 -27.01 18.99 1.11
CA SER A 7 -28.44 19.25 0.89
C SER A 7 -28.84 20.70 1.19
N GLY A 8 -27.92 21.53 1.71
CA GLY A 8 -28.13 22.96 1.91
C GLY A 8 -28.50 23.37 3.34
N GLN A 9 -28.43 22.46 4.32
CA GLN A 9 -28.58 22.84 5.72
C GLN A 9 -27.34 23.63 6.16
N VAL A 10 -27.57 24.81 6.72
CA VAL A 10 -26.51 25.74 7.17
C VAL A 10 -26.57 26.08 8.65
N ASP A 11 -27.62 25.64 9.35
CA ASP A 11 -27.76 25.88 10.79
C ASP A 11 -26.68 25.10 11.57
N PRO A 12 -25.73 25.80 12.23
CA PRO A 12 -24.60 25.16 12.88
C PRO A 12 -25.02 24.28 14.07
N GLU A 13 -26.10 24.61 14.78
CA GLU A 13 -26.60 23.81 15.91
C GLU A 13 -27.15 22.48 15.42
N VAL A 14 -28.02 22.51 14.39
CA VAL A 14 -28.60 21.31 13.78
C VAL A 14 -27.52 20.42 13.18
N LEU A 15 -26.51 21.01 12.53
CA LEU A 15 -25.42 20.26 11.94
C LEU A 15 -24.52 19.63 13.01
N ALA A 16 -24.15 20.36 14.06
CA ALA A 16 -23.29 19.89 15.13
C ALA A 16 -23.88 18.69 15.88
N GLU A 17 -25.21 18.64 16.05
CA GLU A 17 -25.91 17.51 16.65
C GLU A 17 -25.78 16.20 15.84
N LEU A 18 -25.45 16.28 14.55
CA LEU A 18 -25.18 15.10 13.71
C LEU A 18 -23.77 14.50 13.92
N ALA A 19 -22.98 15.04 14.85
CA ALA A 19 -21.65 14.53 15.17
C ALA A 19 -21.70 13.09 15.73
N LYS A 20 -20.71 12.28 15.36
CA LYS A 20 -20.61 10.86 15.78
C LYS A 20 -19.32 10.60 16.57
N GLY A 21 -19.39 9.64 17.50
CA GLY A 21 -18.22 9.13 18.25
C GLY A 21 -17.43 10.23 18.96
N ARG A 22 -16.13 10.33 18.66
CA ARG A 22 -15.19 11.29 19.29
C ARG A 22 -15.50 12.76 18.98
N MET A 23 -16.39 13.04 18.03
CA MET A 23 -16.84 14.40 17.73
C MET A 23 -18.00 14.86 18.60
N ARG A 24 -18.75 13.96 19.26
CA ARG A 24 -19.88 14.36 20.12
C ARG A 24 -19.48 15.23 21.32
N PRO A 25 -18.38 14.94 22.05
CA PRO A 25 -17.93 15.85 23.11
C PRO A 25 -17.47 17.22 22.60
N LYS A 26 -17.29 17.39 21.29
CA LYS A 26 -16.78 18.62 20.66
C LYS A 26 -17.87 19.46 20.01
N ILE A 27 -19.14 19.18 20.27
CA ILE A 27 -20.28 19.93 19.71
C ILE A 27 -20.13 21.46 19.87
N PRO A 28 -19.75 22.02 21.04
CA PRO A 28 -19.58 23.46 21.17
C PRO A 28 -18.54 24.04 20.18
N ALA A 29 -17.42 23.36 20.00
CA ALA A 29 -16.38 23.76 19.04
C ALA A 29 -16.82 23.53 17.58
N LEU A 30 -17.73 22.60 17.32
CA LEU A 30 -18.29 22.37 15.99
C LEU A 30 -19.29 23.45 15.60
N VAL A 31 -20.12 23.91 16.53
CA VAL A 31 -21.02 25.05 16.29
C VAL A 31 -20.20 26.26 15.88
N GLU A 32 -19.17 26.62 16.65
CA GLU A 32 -18.25 27.73 16.33
C GLU A 32 -17.57 27.55 14.96
N ALA A 33 -17.09 26.34 14.66
CA ALA A 33 -16.43 26.05 13.38
C ALA A 33 -17.40 26.12 12.17
N LEU A 34 -18.69 25.83 12.39
CA LEU A 34 -19.72 25.79 11.34
C LEU A 34 -20.36 27.16 11.08
N GLU A 35 -20.11 28.18 11.91
CA GLU A 35 -20.46 29.58 11.63
C GLU A 35 -19.70 30.17 10.42
N GLY A 36 -18.71 29.45 9.91
CA GLY A 36 -17.96 29.81 8.69
C GLY A 36 -18.80 29.84 7.41
N ARG A 37 -18.19 30.31 6.31
CA ARG A 37 -18.86 30.45 5.00
C ARG A 37 -18.95 29.12 4.24
N TRP A 38 -19.97 28.30 4.53
CA TRP A 38 -20.38 27.22 3.63
C TRP A 38 -21.26 27.77 2.50
N GLY A 39 -20.87 27.54 1.25
CA GLY A 39 -21.55 28.09 0.09
C GLY A 39 -21.73 27.05 -1.00
N ARG A 40 -22.50 27.39 -2.03
CA ARG A 40 -22.80 26.51 -3.17
C ARG A 40 -21.55 25.88 -3.81
N GLN A 41 -20.43 26.61 -3.86
CA GLN A 41 -19.18 26.10 -4.43
C GLN A 41 -18.62 24.94 -3.59
N HIS A 42 -18.67 25.06 -2.27
CA HIS A 42 -18.21 24.02 -1.34
C HIS A 42 -19.08 22.76 -1.42
N SER A 43 -20.40 22.91 -1.52
CA SER A 43 -21.30 21.76 -1.66
C SER A 43 -21.09 21.01 -2.98
N VAL A 44 -20.80 21.72 -4.08
CA VAL A 44 -20.46 21.09 -5.36
C VAL A 44 -19.19 20.24 -5.25
N VAL A 45 -18.12 20.77 -4.67
CA VAL A 45 -16.86 20.04 -4.50
C VAL A 45 -17.03 18.86 -3.55
N ALA A 46 -17.67 19.07 -2.39
CA ALA A 46 -17.91 18.00 -1.42
C ALA A 46 -18.75 16.86 -2.01
N LYS A 47 -19.79 17.20 -2.78
CA LYS A 47 -20.60 16.20 -3.48
C LYS A 47 -19.79 15.39 -4.49
N ALA A 48 -18.91 16.05 -5.25
CA ALA A 48 -18.04 15.35 -6.21
C ALA A 48 -17.05 14.40 -5.51
N ILE A 49 -16.46 14.83 -4.39
CA ILE A 49 -15.54 14.00 -3.61
C ILE A 49 -16.26 12.78 -3.03
N ILE A 50 -17.44 12.96 -2.42
CA ILE A 50 -18.21 11.84 -1.85
C ILE A 50 -18.62 10.87 -2.94
N ALA A 51 -19.16 11.36 -4.06
CA ALA A 51 -19.51 10.50 -5.18
C ALA A 51 -18.30 9.70 -5.72
N HIS A 52 -17.09 10.29 -5.66
CA HIS A 52 -15.88 9.58 -6.05
C HIS A 52 -15.46 8.52 -5.01
N ILE A 53 -15.62 8.80 -3.72
CA ILE A 53 -15.40 7.81 -2.66
C ILE A 53 -16.36 6.64 -2.86
N ASP A 54 -17.66 6.90 -3.05
CA ASP A 54 -18.67 5.85 -3.27
C ASP A 54 -18.34 5.01 -4.53
N PHE A 55 -17.87 5.65 -5.59
CA PHE A 55 -17.40 4.98 -6.81
C PHE A 55 -16.19 4.08 -6.52
N LEU A 56 -15.19 4.59 -5.78
CA LEU A 56 -14.00 3.82 -5.43
C LEU A 56 -14.34 2.64 -4.52
N ASP A 57 -15.23 2.82 -3.54
CA ASP A 57 -15.69 1.75 -2.66
C ASP A 57 -16.40 0.65 -3.47
N THR A 58 -17.32 1.05 -4.36
CA THR A 58 -17.98 0.10 -5.28
C THR A 58 -16.96 -0.65 -6.15
N THR A 59 -15.97 0.07 -6.70
CA THR A 59 -14.92 -0.55 -7.52
C THR A 59 -14.04 -1.51 -6.70
N ILE A 60 -13.75 -1.17 -5.44
CA ILE A 60 -12.99 -2.03 -4.52
C ILE A 60 -13.77 -3.32 -4.26
N ASP A 61 -15.08 -3.24 -4.07
CA ASP A 61 -15.94 -4.40 -3.84
C ASP A 61 -15.99 -5.30 -5.08
N GLU A 62 -16.25 -4.73 -6.26
CA GLU A 62 -16.25 -5.47 -7.54
C GLU A 62 -14.92 -6.19 -7.79
N LEU A 63 -13.79 -5.50 -7.57
CA LEU A 63 -12.47 -6.10 -7.73
C LEU A 63 -12.15 -7.13 -6.64
N SER A 64 -12.72 -6.97 -5.44
CA SER A 64 -12.55 -7.96 -4.37
C SER A 64 -13.30 -9.24 -4.70
N ASP A 65 -14.50 -9.15 -5.28
CA ASP A 65 -15.24 -10.30 -5.77
C ASP A 65 -14.51 -10.99 -6.92
N GLU A 66 -13.96 -10.23 -7.87
CA GLU A 66 -13.16 -10.79 -8.96
C GLU A 66 -11.91 -11.53 -8.44
N ILE A 67 -11.26 -11.03 -7.38
CA ILE A 67 -10.13 -11.72 -6.74
C ILE A 67 -10.58 -13.06 -6.13
N VAL A 68 -11.74 -13.11 -5.48
CA VAL A 68 -12.28 -14.36 -4.94
C VAL A 68 -12.52 -15.36 -6.07
N GLU A 69 -13.13 -14.94 -7.18
CA GLU A 69 -13.36 -15.83 -8.32
C GLU A 69 -12.06 -16.30 -8.96
N ALA A 70 -11.08 -15.40 -9.13
CA ALA A 70 -9.77 -15.74 -9.70
C ALA A 70 -8.95 -16.69 -8.79
N THR A 71 -9.16 -16.62 -7.47
CA THR A 71 -8.45 -17.45 -6.49
C THR A 71 -9.16 -18.76 -6.17
N ARG A 72 -10.41 -18.95 -6.62
CA ARG A 72 -11.21 -20.17 -6.44
C ARG A 72 -10.47 -21.48 -6.74
N PRO A 73 -9.65 -21.61 -7.81
CA PRO A 73 -8.88 -22.84 -8.05
C PRO A 73 -7.89 -23.19 -6.94
N PHE A 74 -7.58 -22.25 -6.05
CA PHE A 74 -6.61 -22.36 -4.96
C PHE A 74 -7.26 -22.26 -3.57
N ASP A 75 -8.58 -22.41 -3.47
CA ASP A 75 -9.33 -22.28 -2.20
C ASP A 75 -8.77 -23.15 -1.06
N GLU A 76 -8.37 -24.39 -1.36
CA GLU A 76 -7.78 -25.26 -0.35
C GLU A 76 -6.45 -24.71 0.19
N LEU A 77 -5.64 -24.13 -0.68
CA LEU A 77 -4.35 -23.52 -0.32
C LEU A 77 -4.57 -22.24 0.49
N VAL A 78 -5.50 -21.39 0.05
CA VAL A 78 -5.90 -20.17 0.78
C VAL A 78 -6.42 -20.52 2.17
N ARG A 79 -7.27 -21.55 2.28
CA ARG A 79 -7.79 -22.06 3.56
C ARG A 79 -6.65 -22.54 4.46
N LEU A 80 -5.72 -23.33 3.91
CA LEU A 80 -4.57 -23.84 4.66
C LEU A 80 -3.67 -22.71 5.16
N TRP A 81 -3.37 -21.71 4.33
CA TRP A 81 -2.50 -20.60 4.73
C TRP A 81 -3.17 -19.67 5.73
N SER A 82 -4.49 -19.52 5.66
CA SER A 82 -5.27 -18.76 6.65
C SER A 82 -5.29 -19.39 8.05
N THR A 83 -4.85 -20.64 8.21
CA THR A 83 -4.67 -21.24 9.55
C THR A 83 -3.43 -20.72 10.27
N ILE A 84 -2.51 -20.05 9.57
CA ILE A 84 -1.32 -19.47 10.16
C ILE A 84 -1.74 -18.22 10.96
N PRO A 85 -1.42 -18.11 12.26
CA PRO A 85 -1.79 -16.95 13.05
C PRO A 85 -1.26 -15.65 12.43
N GLY A 86 -2.16 -14.68 12.23
CA GLY A 86 -1.84 -13.40 11.59
C GLY A 86 -1.95 -13.38 10.06
N VAL A 87 -2.32 -14.49 9.42
CA VAL A 87 -2.68 -14.53 7.99
C VAL A 87 -4.18 -14.44 7.85
N SER A 88 -4.67 -13.34 7.26
CA SER A 88 -6.07 -13.23 6.83
C SER A 88 -6.26 -13.89 5.46
N THR A 89 -7.51 -14.22 5.09
CA THR A 89 -7.85 -14.74 3.76
C THR A 89 -7.28 -13.87 2.64
N ARG A 90 -7.47 -12.55 2.72
CA ARG A 90 -6.92 -11.58 1.75
C ARG A 90 -5.39 -11.59 1.70
N THR A 91 -4.72 -11.86 2.84
CA THR A 91 -3.26 -12.02 2.86
C THR A 91 -2.84 -13.33 2.19
N ALA A 92 -3.58 -14.42 2.40
CA ALA A 92 -3.34 -15.70 1.74
C ALA A 92 -3.58 -15.63 0.22
N GLU A 93 -4.65 -14.98 -0.24
CA GLU A 93 -4.91 -14.70 -1.66
C GLU A 93 -3.74 -13.92 -2.30
N MET A 94 -3.27 -12.87 -1.63
CA MET A 94 -2.10 -12.11 -2.08
C MET A 94 -0.85 -12.99 -2.14
N MET A 95 -0.63 -13.85 -1.15
CA MET A 95 0.48 -14.80 -1.18
C MET A 95 0.34 -15.77 -2.35
N VAL A 96 -0.86 -16.21 -2.73
CA VAL A 96 -1.06 -17.08 -3.89
C VAL A 96 -0.78 -16.32 -5.19
N ALA A 97 -1.19 -15.06 -5.29
CA ALA A 97 -0.89 -14.22 -6.45
C ALA A 97 0.62 -13.98 -6.64
N GLU A 98 1.36 -13.76 -5.55
CA GLU A 98 2.80 -13.49 -5.58
C GLU A 98 3.64 -14.78 -5.67
N ILE A 99 3.30 -15.77 -4.86
CA ILE A 99 4.08 -17.00 -4.67
C ILE A 99 3.61 -18.13 -5.61
N GLY A 100 2.40 -18.02 -6.16
CA GLY A 100 1.77 -19.14 -6.87
C GLY A 100 1.45 -20.31 -5.94
N ALA A 101 0.83 -21.35 -6.51
CA ALA A 101 0.52 -22.58 -5.78
C ALA A 101 1.67 -23.61 -5.81
N ASP A 102 2.58 -23.52 -6.77
CA ASP A 102 3.70 -24.45 -6.91
C ASP A 102 4.96 -23.95 -6.17
N MET A 103 5.30 -24.64 -5.08
CA MET A 103 6.52 -24.35 -4.31
C MET A 103 7.79 -24.94 -4.94
N GLY A 104 7.66 -25.85 -5.91
CA GLY A 104 8.78 -26.47 -6.64
C GLY A 104 9.61 -25.46 -7.44
N ARG A 105 9.04 -24.28 -7.74
CA ARG A 105 9.76 -23.16 -8.35
C ARG A 105 10.91 -22.62 -7.48
N PHE A 106 10.91 -22.92 -6.18
CA PHE A 106 12.00 -22.55 -5.27
C PHE A 106 12.79 -23.78 -4.83
N PRO A 107 14.14 -23.72 -4.88
CA PRO A 107 14.97 -24.84 -4.41
C PRO A 107 14.78 -25.15 -2.91
N SER A 108 14.42 -24.17 -2.10
CA SER A 108 14.06 -24.37 -0.69
C SER A 108 13.29 -23.17 -0.12
N ALA A 109 12.68 -23.37 1.05
CA ALA A 109 12.00 -22.29 1.79
C ALA A 109 12.92 -21.09 2.10
N LYS A 110 14.23 -21.30 2.26
CA LYS A 110 15.22 -20.21 2.44
C LYS A 110 15.32 -19.34 1.19
N HIS A 111 15.23 -19.94 0.00
CA HIS A 111 15.25 -19.20 -1.26
C HIS A 111 13.97 -18.38 -1.43
N LEU A 112 12.81 -18.93 -1.06
CA LEU A 112 11.55 -18.17 -1.03
C LEU A 112 11.65 -16.97 -0.08
N ALA A 113 12.08 -17.18 1.17
CA ALA A 113 12.21 -16.09 2.15
C ALA A 113 13.22 -15.01 1.71
N ALA A 114 14.29 -15.41 1.02
CA ALA A 114 15.27 -14.50 0.43
C ALA A 114 14.68 -13.71 -0.75
N TRP A 115 13.90 -14.36 -1.61
CA TRP A 115 13.22 -13.73 -2.76
C TRP A 115 12.14 -12.74 -2.30
N ALA A 116 11.33 -13.14 -1.31
CA ALA A 116 10.33 -12.28 -0.68
C ALA A 116 10.97 -11.12 0.14
N GLY A 117 12.30 -11.12 0.29
CA GLY A 117 13.04 -10.11 1.06
C GLY A 117 12.73 -10.14 2.57
N LEU A 118 12.25 -11.27 3.09
CA LEU A 118 12.00 -11.52 4.51
C LEU A 118 13.28 -11.93 5.26
N ALA A 119 14.25 -12.50 4.53
CA ALA A 119 15.56 -12.84 5.06
C ALA A 119 16.44 -11.58 5.23
N PRO A 120 17.31 -11.53 6.27
CA PRO A 120 18.27 -10.44 6.42
C PRO A 120 19.19 -10.35 5.20
N ALA A 121 19.56 -9.13 4.80
CA ALA A 121 20.55 -8.96 3.74
C ALA A 121 21.93 -9.40 4.23
N SER A 122 22.75 -9.94 3.33
CA SER A 122 24.16 -10.22 3.59
C SER A 122 25.01 -9.52 2.53
N HIS A 123 25.94 -8.69 2.98
CA HIS A 123 26.95 -8.06 2.13
C HIS A 123 28.31 -8.53 2.57
N GLU A 124 28.78 -9.63 1.99
CA GLU A 124 30.09 -10.19 2.23
C GLU A 124 30.89 -10.20 0.93
N SER A 125 32.10 -9.64 0.97
CA SER A 125 33.04 -9.69 -0.14
C SER A 125 34.42 -9.92 0.41
N ALA A 126 35.20 -10.82 -0.18
CA ALA A 126 36.56 -11.15 0.25
C ALA A 126 36.65 -11.46 1.77
N GLY A 127 35.68 -12.22 2.30
CA GLY A 127 35.62 -12.61 3.72
C GLY A 127 35.30 -11.48 4.71
N LYS A 128 34.98 -10.27 4.22
CA LYS A 128 34.58 -9.14 5.07
C LYS A 128 33.08 -8.91 4.97
N ARG A 129 32.39 -9.05 6.11
CA ARG A 129 30.96 -8.76 6.26
C ARG A 129 30.73 -7.27 6.55
N ARG A 130 29.87 -6.65 5.76
CA ARG A 130 29.40 -5.27 5.96
C ARG A 130 28.01 -5.26 6.60
N PRO A 131 27.64 -4.19 7.34
CA PRO A 131 26.26 -4.01 7.78
C PRO A 131 25.35 -3.96 6.54
N ALA A 132 24.32 -4.80 6.56
CA ALA A 132 23.34 -4.90 5.51
C ALA A 132 21.96 -4.70 6.16
N GLY A 133 21.12 -3.88 5.53
CA GLY A 133 19.77 -3.61 6.01
C GLY A 133 18.80 -4.75 5.70
N THR A 134 17.54 -4.42 5.49
CA THR A 134 16.57 -5.39 4.94
C THR A 134 16.89 -5.66 3.48
N ARG A 135 16.73 -6.92 3.05
CA ARG A 135 16.89 -7.30 1.65
C ARG A 135 15.76 -6.68 0.81
N GLN A 136 16.06 -6.29 -0.42
CA GLN A 136 15.03 -5.91 -1.38
C GLN A 136 14.24 -7.15 -1.79
N GLY A 137 12.91 -7.05 -1.85
CA GLY A 137 12.02 -8.14 -2.17
C GLY A 137 10.65 -7.63 -2.60
N SER A 138 9.69 -8.54 -2.72
CA SER A 138 8.31 -8.21 -3.07
C SER A 138 7.69 -7.26 -2.03
N GLN A 139 7.26 -6.08 -2.46
CA GLN A 139 6.63 -5.08 -1.60
C GLN A 139 5.37 -5.63 -0.91
N HIS A 140 4.60 -6.46 -1.62
CA HIS A 140 3.36 -7.05 -1.10
C HIS A 140 3.62 -8.04 0.04
N LEU A 141 4.60 -8.95 -0.09
CA LEU A 141 4.93 -9.89 0.99
C LEU A 141 5.65 -9.22 2.18
N GLN A 142 6.45 -8.17 1.94
CA GLN A 142 7.10 -7.42 3.04
C GLN A 142 6.10 -6.54 3.81
N GLY A 143 5.08 -6.03 3.13
CA GLY A 143 4.01 -5.24 3.73
C GLY A 143 3.00 -6.07 4.51
N ALA A 144 2.99 -7.40 4.30
CA ALA A 144 2.06 -8.30 4.97
C ALA A 144 2.24 -8.25 6.50
N PRO A 145 1.15 -8.12 7.28
CA PRO A 145 1.21 -7.96 8.73
C PRO A 145 1.80 -9.19 9.46
N LEU A 146 1.92 -10.34 8.76
CA LEU A 146 2.47 -11.59 9.26
C LEU A 146 3.92 -11.49 9.78
N TRP A 147 4.75 -10.66 9.14
CA TRP A 147 6.21 -10.72 9.29
C TRP A 147 6.85 -9.39 9.70
N LYS A 148 6.19 -8.56 10.50
CA LYS A 148 6.95 -7.54 11.25
C LYS A 148 7.56 -8.24 12.48
N PRO A 149 8.81 -8.74 12.44
CA PRO A 149 9.40 -9.26 13.66
C PRO A 149 9.39 -8.11 14.68
N PRO A 150 9.14 -8.38 15.98
CA PRO A 150 9.43 -7.38 16.98
C PRO A 150 10.89 -6.98 16.77
N VAL A 151 11.13 -5.72 16.42
CA VAL A 151 12.49 -5.17 16.42
C VAL A 151 12.91 -5.15 17.88
N ARG A 152 13.42 -6.28 18.36
CA ARG A 152 14.06 -6.39 19.66
C ARG A 152 15.35 -5.60 19.52
N ARG A 153 15.28 -4.30 19.80
CA ARG A 153 16.47 -3.53 20.12
C ARG A 153 17.02 -4.18 21.38
N GLU A 154 18.02 -5.05 21.24
CA GLU A 154 18.82 -5.44 22.40
C GLU A 154 19.34 -4.15 23.02
N PRO A 155 19.00 -3.86 24.29
CA PRO A 155 19.67 -2.77 24.98
C PRO A 155 21.12 -3.20 25.09
N LYS A 156 22.02 -2.54 24.35
CA LYS A 156 23.46 -2.58 24.62
C LYS A 156 23.60 -2.40 26.14
N GLY A 157 24.16 -3.41 26.80
CA GLY A 157 24.35 -3.41 28.25
C GLY A 157 24.93 -2.07 28.69
N ARG A 158 24.16 -1.32 29.48
CA ARG A 158 24.70 -0.17 30.20
C ARG A 158 25.54 -0.75 31.33
N SER A 159 26.84 -0.89 31.11
CA SER A 159 27.77 -0.75 32.23
C SER A 159 27.58 0.67 32.76
N PHE A 160 27.12 0.79 33.99
CA PHE A 160 27.15 2.04 34.72
C PHE A 160 28.60 2.26 35.18
N PRO A 161 29.33 3.28 34.71
CA PRO A 161 30.47 3.77 35.45
C PRO A 161 29.94 4.56 36.66
N SER A 162 30.33 4.12 37.85
CA SER A 162 30.09 4.83 39.11
C SER A 162 30.64 6.25 39.05
N ALA A 163 29.86 7.20 39.57
CA ALA A 163 30.17 8.61 39.62
C ALA A 163 31.45 8.90 40.42
N THR A 164 32.37 9.64 39.80
CA THR A 164 33.34 10.47 40.52
C THR A 164 33.29 11.87 39.92
N SER A 165 33.11 12.85 40.80
CA SER A 165 33.02 14.29 40.56
C SER A 165 34.19 14.86 39.75
N GLY A 166 33.91 15.80 38.83
CA GLY A 166 34.95 16.55 38.12
C GLY A 166 34.38 17.66 37.23
N SER A 167 34.50 18.88 37.74
CA SER A 167 34.14 20.20 37.21
C SER A 167 34.58 20.55 35.76
N LEU A 168 33.77 21.45 35.16
CA LEU A 168 34.10 22.57 34.25
C LEU A 168 34.53 22.30 32.79
N GLY A 169 33.79 22.93 31.87
CA GLY A 169 34.39 23.47 30.63
C GLY A 169 33.51 23.40 29.37
N GLY A 170 32.88 24.52 29.03
CA GLY A 170 33.04 25.14 27.70
C GLY A 170 32.26 24.62 26.47
N GLU A 171 31.48 25.54 25.90
CA GLU A 171 31.25 25.77 24.47
C GLU A 171 30.34 24.84 23.64
N ASP A 172 29.08 25.27 23.58
CA ASP A 172 28.34 25.68 22.37
C ASP A 172 28.95 25.34 20.99
N ARG A 173 28.19 24.58 20.17
CA ARG A 173 28.22 24.66 18.69
C ARG A 173 27.08 23.86 18.07
N THR A 174 26.03 24.57 17.70
CA THR A 174 25.05 24.18 16.68
C THR A 174 25.73 23.86 15.35
N LYS A 175 25.40 22.74 14.70
CA LYS A 175 25.54 22.56 13.23
C LYS A 175 24.43 21.68 12.62
N PRO A 176 24.06 21.94 11.36
CA PRO A 176 22.72 21.71 10.82
C PRO A 176 22.57 20.38 10.07
N LEU A 177 21.30 19.94 9.97
CA LEU A 177 20.84 18.90 9.05
C LEU A 177 20.95 19.40 7.61
N SER A 178 21.79 18.76 6.79
CA SER A 178 21.67 18.81 5.33
C SER A 178 21.47 17.39 4.79
N ARG A 179 20.23 17.10 4.38
CA ARG A 179 19.89 15.96 3.53
C ARG A 179 20.08 16.41 2.08
N SER A 180 21.11 15.90 1.41
CA SER A 180 21.20 15.94 -0.05
C SER A 180 20.53 14.69 -0.60
N LEU A 181 19.38 14.89 -1.24
CA LEU A 181 18.78 13.92 -2.16
C LEU A 181 19.53 14.03 -3.49
N THR A 182 20.24 12.98 -3.87
CA THR A 182 20.56 12.78 -5.29
C THR A 182 20.32 11.31 -5.63
N ALA A 183 19.18 11.10 -6.28
CA ALA A 183 18.87 9.89 -7.02
C ALA A 183 19.84 9.77 -8.20
N CYS A 184 20.51 8.63 -8.31
CA CYS A 184 21.07 8.15 -9.56
C CYS A 184 20.43 6.78 -9.83
N TRP A 185 19.28 6.80 -10.49
CA TRP A 185 18.76 5.64 -11.21
C TRP A 185 19.33 5.73 -12.64
N SER A 186 20.17 4.78 -12.99
CA SER A 186 20.46 4.45 -14.39
C SER A 186 20.14 2.96 -14.59
N PRO A 187 19.28 2.58 -15.54
CA PRO A 187 18.99 1.18 -15.83
C PRO A 187 20.11 0.61 -16.71
N PRO A 188 20.56 -0.64 -16.52
CA PRO A 188 21.32 -1.34 -17.54
C PRO A 188 20.35 -1.86 -18.61
N THR A 189 20.45 -1.25 -19.78
CA THR A 189 20.04 -1.79 -21.09
C THR A 189 20.64 -3.18 -21.28
N THR A 190 19.81 -4.20 -21.51
CA THR A 190 19.91 -5.22 -22.58
C THR A 190 18.96 -6.39 -22.27
N TRP A 191 17.78 -6.37 -22.91
CA TRP A 191 16.95 -7.56 -23.11
C TRP A 191 17.26 -8.12 -24.50
N PRO A 192 17.52 -9.42 -24.68
CA PRO A 192 17.47 -10.02 -26.00
C PRO A 192 16.02 -10.08 -26.48
N SER A 193 15.75 -9.47 -27.63
CA SER A 193 14.46 -9.59 -28.34
C SER A 193 14.25 -11.03 -28.82
N PRO A 194 13.08 -11.65 -28.56
CA PRO A 194 12.60 -12.76 -29.37
C PRO A 194 12.04 -12.23 -30.69
N GLY A 195 12.29 -12.98 -31.76
CA GLY A 195 11.96 -12.62 -33.14
C GLY A 195 10.52 -12.18 -33.38
N ARG A 196 10.43 -11.13 -34.20
CA ARG A 196 9.24 -10.58 -34.83
C ARG A 196 8.53 -11.64 -35.68
N SER A 197 7.37 -12.14 -35.23
CA SER A 197 6.36 -12.71 -36.13
C SER A 197 5.39 -11.61 -36.51
N THR A 198 5.25 -11.36 -37.81
CA THR A 198 4.32 -10.36 -38.35
C THR A 198 2.91 -10.94 -38.38
N ALA A 199 2.12 -10.67 -37.35
CA ALA A 199 0.67 -10.83 -37.38
C ALA A 199 0.03 -9.45 -37.52
N THR A 200 -0.16 -9.01 -38.77
CA THR A 200 -0.92 -7.81 -39.12
C THR A 200 -2.39 -8.05 -38.76
N TRP A 201 -2.89 -7.37 -37.73
CA TRP A 201 -4.32 -7.27 -37.47
C TRP A 201 -4.91 -6.18 -38.37
N ALA A 202 -5.72 -6.59 -39.36
CA ALA A 202 -6.54 -5.71 -40.17
C ALA A 202 -7.95 -5.60 -39.55
N PRO A 203 -8.59 -4.42 -39.52
CA PRO A 203 -9.96 -4.29 -39.04
C PRO A 203 -10.96 -4.84 -40.07
N ALA A 204 -11.94 -5.62 -39.59
CA ALA A 204 -13.05 -6.13 -40.37
C ALA A 204 -13.91 -4.97 -40.91
N THR A 205 -14.04 -4.88 -42.24
CA THR A 205 -15.04 -4.03 -42.89
C THR A 205 -16.29 -4.84 -43.17
N THR A 206 -17.42 -4.39 -42.61
CA THR A 206 -18.75 -4.92 -42.84
C THR A 206 -19.11 -4.79 -44.32
N THR A 207 -19.30 -5.92 -45.01
CA THR A 207 -19.84 -5.96 -46.37
C THR A 207 -21.35 -5.83 -46.33
N THR A 208 -21.85 -4.70 -46.84
CA THR A 208 -23.26 -4.45 -47.14
C THR A 208 -23.75 -5.37 -48.26
N ALA A 209 -24.85 -6.07 -48.01
CA ALA A 209 -25.54 -6.93 -48.97
C ALA A 209 -26.07 -6.13 -50.18
N LYS A 210 -25.82 -6.64 -51.38
CA LYS A 210 -26.32 -6.10 -52.65
C LYS A 210 -27.43 -7.01 -53.19
N THR A 211 -28.64 -6.46 -53.22
CA THR A 211 -29.85 -7.07 -53.79
C THR A 211 -29.72 -7.28 -55.31
N PRO A 212 -30.15 -8.41 -55.89
CA PRO A 212 -30.28 -8.54 -57.34
C PRO A 212 -31.63 -8.00 -57.84
N LYS A 213 -31.60 -7.22 -58.94
CA LYS A 213 -32.79 -6.83 -59.73
C LYS A 213 -33.14 -7.91 -60.75
N PRO A 214 -34.42 -8.06 -61.12
CA PRO A 214 -34.91 -9.12 -61.99
C PRO A 214 -34.63 -8.85 -63.48
N LYS A 215 -34.55 -9.93 -64.26
CA LYS A 215 -34.85 -9.96 -65.70
C LYS A 215 -36.08 -10.82 -65.90
#